data_AF-A0A3Q0ISD1-F1
#
_entry.id   AF-A0A3Q0ISD1-F1
#
_cell.length_a   1.000
_cell.length_b   1.000
_cell.length_c   1.000
_cell.angle_alpha   90.00
_cell.angle_beta   90.00
_cell.angle_gamma   90.00
#
_symmetry.space_group_name_H-M   'P 1'
#
loop_
_entity.id
_entity.type
_entity.pdbx_description
1 polymer ?
#
loop_
_entity_poly.entity_id
_entity_poly.type
_entity_poly.pdbx_seq_one_letter_code
_entity_poly.pdbx_strand_id
1 'polypeptide(L)'
;MFPGTTKDLLLVHGEFTILNLDYSSSLMHRNSSQFLQISKEICHMVDNTFLVPGLSDFYRSCHVTAISPNLNVHVLLTFANDPSVTIGQIGLTFIRGLQILHGKTWLGSFIVNVQSIGFMISGQEGQWGPWSEWSLCNASLHISTRTRPCLSRSGERLSSVDRCLLIPGAKSDLDIRKCSPSVSMATVPGLTMSKALETSSKGIDYSADIAVPGDVMSDLLGQTQEAIVKEIKDDIKSSPVESEDLNQSGPRVRKERTN
;
A
#
# COMPACT_ATOMS: atom_id res chain seq x y z
N MET A 1 30.81 6.50 -14.24
CA MET A 1 31.04 6.83 -12.81
C MET A 1 30.16 8.02 -12.50
N PHE A 2 28.96 7.79 -11.95
CA PHE A 2 28.03 8.86 -11.61
C PHE A 2 28.16 9.21 -10.13
N PRO A 3 28.33 10.50 -9.77
CA PRO A 3 28.45 10.92 -8.38
C PRO A 3 27.06 10.92 -7.75
N GLY A 4 26.79 9.96 -6.86
CA GLY A 4 25.51 9.84 -6.17
C GLY A 4 25.33 10.98 -5.16
N THR A 5 24.45 11.92 -5.48
CA THR A 5 23.96 12.97 -4.59
C THR A 5 23.21 12.36 -3.39
N THR A 6 23.73 12.62 -2.20
CA THR A 6 23.26 12.17 -0.88
C THR A 6 21.98 12.88 -0.41
N LYS A 7 20.87 12.80 -1.16
CA LYS A 7 19.67 13.54 -0.72
C LYS A 7 18.31 12.86 -0.61
N ASP A 8 18.09 11.65 -1.12
CA ASP A 8 16.77 11.05 -0.91
C ASP A 8 16.86 9.56 -0.54
N LEU A 9 16.79 9.28 0.77
CA LEU A 9 16.67 7.94 1.33
C LEU A 9 15.25 7.74 1.84
N LEU A 10 14.67 6.59 1.51
CA LEU A 10 13.44 6.10 2.09
C LEU A 10 13.79 5.25 3.32
N LEU A 11 13.40 5.73 4.50
CA LEU A 11 13.57 5.03 5.76
C LEU A 11 12.30 4.26 6.07
N VAL A 12 12.42 3.00 6.49
CA VAL A 12 11.30 2.13 6.81
C VAL A 12 11.54 1.45 8.16
N HIS A 13 10.70 1.72 9.14
CA HIS A 13 10.64 0.94 10.36
C HIS A 13 9.97 -0.40 10.09
N GLY A 14 10.60 -1.47 10.55
CA GLY A 14 10.00 -2.80 10.60
C GLY A 14 9.94 -3.30 12.04
N GLU A 15 8.93 -4.09 12.34
CA GLU A 15 8.82 -4.82 13.60
C GLU A 15 8.43 -6.27 13.36
N PHE A 16 8.97 -7.17 14.17
CA PHE A 16 8.56 -8.58 14.22
C PHE A 16 9.07 -9.26 15.50
N THR A 17 8.36 -10.26 15.98
CA THR A 17 8.73 -11.03 17.17
C THR A 17 9.42 -12.33 16.80
N ILE A 18 10.56 -12.61 17.45
CA ILE A 18 11.29 -13.87 17.34
C ILE A 18 10.86 -14.82 18.46
N LEU A 19 10.49 -16.05 18.10
CA LEU A 19 9.93 -17.05 19.02
C LEU A 19 10.96 -18.01 19.61
N ASN A 20 12.14 -18.14 19.01
CA ASN A 20 13.19 -19.07 19.41
C ASN A 20 14.46 -18.36 19.92
N LEU A 21 14.28 -17.17 20.50
CA LEU A 21 15.34 -16.41 21.15
C LEU A 21 15.05 -16.38 22.65
N ASP A 22 16.05 -16.64 23.48
CA ASP A 22 15.89 -16.49 24.93
C ASP A 22 16.12 -15.03 25.32
N TYR A 23 15.21 -14.47 26.12
CA TYR A 23 15.37 -13.12 26.63
C TYR A 23 16.56 -13.03 27.60
N SER A 24 17.40 -12.03 27.39
CA SER A 24 18.40 -11.59 28.35
C SER A 24 18.35 -10.07 28.51
N SER A 25 18.69 -9.57 29.70
CA SER A 25 18.77 -8.12 29.92
C SER A 25 19.81 -7.44 29.04
N SER A 26 20.83 -8.16 28.59
CA SER A 26 21.82 -7.66 27.63
C SER A 26 21.19 -7.26 26.29
N LEU A 27 20.10 -7.91 25.85
CA LEU A 27 19.37 -7.53 24.62
C LEU A 27 18.72 -6.15 24.69
N MET A 28 18.46 -5.62 25.90
CA MET A 28 17.96 -4.24 26.03
C MET A 28 19.05 -3.19 25.83
N HIS A 29 20.31 -3.57 26.02
CA HIS A 29 21.44 -2.66 25.94
C HIS A 29 22.07 -2.73 24.54
N ARG A 30 21.85 -1.69 23.72
CA ARG A 30 22.33 -1.62 22.32
C ARG A 30 23.83 -1.81 22.15
N ASN A 31 24.61 -1.54 23.19
CA ASN A 31 26.07 -1.66 23.18
C ASN A 31 26.57 -2.99 23.74
N SER A 32 25.67 -3.90 24.15
CA SER A 32 26.08 -5.22 24.64
C SER A 32 26.56 -6.09 23.47
N SER A 33 27.53 -6.97 23.74
CA SER A 33 28.03 -7.92 22.74
C SER A 33 26.91 -8.81 22.20
N GLN A 34 26.01 -9.26 23.07
CA GLN A 34 24.89 -10.11 22.69
C GLN A 34 23.89 -9.39 21.77
N PHE A 35 23.53 -8.13 22.07
CA PHE A 35 22.68 -7.33 21.19
C PHE A 35 23.34 -7.13 19.82
N LEU A 36 24.61 -6.73 19.79
CA LEU A 36 25.33 -6.47 18.55
C LEU A 36 25.47 -7.73 17.68
N GLN A 37 25.74 -8.88 18.31
CA GLN A 37 25.83 -10.17 17.61
C GLN A 37 24.49 -10.55 16.97
N ILE A 38 23.41 -10.58 17.76
CA ILE A 38 22.09 -10.95 17.26
C ILE A 38 21.59 -9.94 16.23
N SER A 39 21.84 -8.65 16.44
CA SER A 39 21.49 -7.61 15.47
C SER A 39 22.19 -7.82 14.13
N LYS A 40 23.46 -8.23 14.15
CA LYS A 40 24.21 -8.55 12.94
C LYS A 40 23.65 -9.79 12.23
N GLU A 41 23.32 -10.84 12.97
CA GLU A 41 22.72 -12.06 12.41
C GLU A 41 21.35 -11.78 11.79
N ILE A 42 20.49 -11.03 12.50
CA ILE A 42 19.18 -10.61 11.99
C ILE A 42 19.37 -9.80 10.71
N CYS A 43 20.19 -8.75 10.73
CA CYS A 43 20.36 -7.92 9.55
C CYS A 43 20.96 -8.68 8.37
N HIS A 44 21.89 -9.62 8.60
CA HIS A 44 22.39 -10.48 7.52
C HIS A 44 21.26 -11.28 6.84
N MET A 45 20.32 -11.82 7.62
CA MET A 45 19.17 -12.55 7.05
C MET A 45 18.19 -11.62 6.33
N VAL A 46 17.94 -10.43 6.89
CA VAL A 46 17.10 -9.40 6.27
C VAL A 46 17.72 -8.90 4.96
N ASP A 47 19.03 -8.63 4.95
CA ASP A 47 19.77 -8.19 3.76
C ASP A 47 19.56 -9.19 2.63
N ASN A 48 19.79 -10.48 2.88
CA ASN A 48 19.59 -11.56 1.90
C ASN A 48 18.15 -11.64 1.39
N THR A 49 17.16 -11.26 2.20
CA THR A 49 15.74 -11.27 1.80
C THR A 49 15.43 -10.18 0.77
N PHE A 50 16.17 -9.06 0.81
CA PHE A 50 15.97 -7.92 -0.09
C PHE A 50 16.93 -7.92 -1.29
N LEU A 51 17.81 -8.92 -1.42
CA LEU A 51 18.62 -9.18 -2.62
C LEU A 51 17.82 -9.91 -3.71
N VAL A 52 16.61 -9.44 -3.98
CA VAL A 52 15.73 -9.96 -5.03
C VAL A 52 15.58 -8.96 -6.17
N PRO A 53 15.35 -9.43 -7.41
CA PRO A 53 15.11 -8.55 -8.55
C PRO A 53 13.98 -7.56 -8.28
N GLY A 54 14.17 -6.31 -8.71
CA GLY A 54 13.20 -5.23 -8.56
C GLY A 54 13.23 -4.51 -7.21
N LEU A 55 13.98 -4.99 -6.22
CA LEU A 55 14.15 -4.29 -4.94
C LEU A 55 15.63 -4.15 -4.50
N SER A 56 16.50 -5.06 -4.96
CA SER A 56 17.94 -5.04 -4.66
C SER A 56 18.64 -3.74 -5.05
N ASP A 57 18.26 -3.13 -6.17
CA ASP A 57 18.89 -1.89 -6.69
C ASP A 57 18.62 -0.68 -5.79
N PHE A 58 17.49 -0.73 -5.06
CA PHE A 58 17.05 0.32 -4.16
C PHE A 58 17.44 0.03 -2.71
N TYR A 59 17.56 -1.23 -2.31
CA TYR A 59 17.98 -1.57 -0.95
C TYR A 59 19.38 -1.03 -0.62
N ARG A 60 19.58 -0.57 0.62
CA ARG A 60 20.84 -0.01 1.10
C ARG A 60 21.36 -0.69 2.34
N SER A 61 20.53 -0.85 3.37
CA SER A 61 20.96 -1.45 4.63
C SER A 61 19.81 -1.82 5.55
N CYS A 62 20.11 -2.76 6.46
CA CYS A 62 19.34 -3.04 7.67
C CYS A 62 20.09 -2.53 8.89
N HIS A 63 19.35 -2.01 9.86
CA HIS A 63 19.86 -1.72 11.19
C HIS A 63 18.85 -2.11 12.26
N VAL A 64 19.22 -3.00 13.19
CA VAL A 64 18.38 -3.28 14.36
C VAL A 64 18.49 -2.12 15.34
N THR A 65 17.37 -1.43 15.55
CA THR A 65 17.29 -0.29 16.46
C THR A 65 17.07 -0.74 17.91
N ALA A 66 16.21 -1.73 18.16
CA ALA A 66 15.94 -2.21 19.51
C ALA A 66 15.44 -3.64 19.50
N ILE A 67 15.61 -4.33 20.63
CA ILE A 67 14.95 -5.61 20.92
C ILE A 67 14.26 -5.43 22.25
N SER A 68 12.93 -5.52 22.22
CA SER A 68 12.08 -5.34 23.40
C SER A 68 12.03 -6.61 24.26
N PRO A 69 11.63 -6.54 25.54
CA PRO A 69 11.56 -7.71 26.43
C PRO A 69 10.66 -8.85 25.94
N ASN A 70 9.66 -8.54 25.13
CA ASN A 70 8.81 -9.51 24.44
C ASN A 70 9.44 -10.07 23.15
N LEU A 71 10.76 -9.89 22.97
CA LEU A 71 11.53 -10.32 21.80
C LEU A 71 11.02 -9.71 20.48
N ASN A 72 10.30 -8.58 20.58
CA ASN A 72 9.91 -7.79 19.44
C ASN A 72 11.13 -6.97 18.98
N VAL A 73 11.59 -7.26 17.77
CA VAL A 73 12.75 -6.66 17.12
C VAL A 73 12.26 -5.47 16.31
N HIS A 74 12.86 -4.31 16.55
CA HIS A 74 12.64 -3.09 15.80
C HIS A 74 13.80 -2.90 14.83
N VAL A 75 13.53 -2.94 13.53
CA VAL A 75 14.52 -2.71 12.48
C VAL A 75 14.26 -1.39 11.76
N LEU A 76 15.32 -0.78 11.27
CA LEU A 76 15.29 0.34 10.35
C LEU A 76 15.93 -0.13 9.05
N LEU A 77 15.11 -0.20 8.01
CA LEU A 77 15.54 -0.50 6.66
C LEU A 77 15.74 0.80 5.89
N THR A 78 16.81 0.86 5.11
CA THR A 78 17.14 2.00 4.27
C THR A 78 17.05 1.61 2.82
N PHE A 79 16.29 2.37 2.04
CA PHE A 79 16.16 2.25 0.60
C PHE A 79 16.51 3.58 -0.07
N ALA A 80 16.90 3.55 -1.34
CA ALA A 80 16.86 4.73 -2.18
C ALA A 80 15.40 5.21 -2.31
N ASN A 81 15.19 6.52 -2.27
CA ASN A 81 13.87 7.08 -2.48
C ASN A 81 13.51 6.99 -3.96
N ASP A 82 12.85 5.92 -4.34
CA ASP A 82 12.31 5.69 -5.67
C ASP A 82 10.80 5.46 -5.59
N PRO A 83 9.99 6.09 -6.47
CA PRO A 83 8.54 5.96 -6.44
C PRO A 83 8.05 4.52 -6.72
N SER A 84 8.89 3.66 -7.29
CA SER A 84 8.59 2.26 -7.54
C SER A 84 8.63 1.42 -6.26
N VAL A 85 9.32 1.89 -5.22
CA VAL A 85 9.45 1.18 -3.94
C VAL A 85 8.29 1.56 -3.02
N THR A 86 7.38 0.61 -2.80
CA THR A 86 6.22 0.78 -1.91
C THR A 86 6.37 0.00 -0.62
N ILE A 87 5.68 0.43 0.44
CA ILE A 87 5.66 -0.28 1.71
C ILE A 87 5.07 -1.70 1.56
N GLY A 88 4.06 -1.84 0.69
CA GLY A 88 3.45 -3.13 0.37
C GLY A 88 4.44 -4.09 -0.30
N GLN A 89 5.27 -3.60 -1.24
CA GLN A 89 6.31 -4.41 -1.86
C GLN A 89 7.37 -4.86 -0.85
N ILE A 90 7.78 -3.98 0.07
CA ILE A 90 8.75 -4.31 1.13
C ILE A 90 8.18 -5.40 2.05
N GLY A 91 6.97 -5.18 2.58
CA GLY A 91 6.32 -6.14 3.47
C GLY A 91 6.09 -7.50 2.80
N LEU A 92 5.63 -7.51 1.55
CA LEU A 92 5.40 -8.73 0.79
C LEU A 92 6.72 -9.46 0.48
N THR A 93 7.78 -8.73 0.13
CA THR A 93 9.10 -9.32 -0.11
C THR A 93 9.65 -9.95 1.16
N PHE A 94 9.51 -9.28 2.30
CA PHE A 94 9.91 -9.84 3.59
C PHE A 94 9.16 -11.16 3.88
N ILE A 95 7.83 -11.16 3.77
CA ILE A 95 7.01 -12.37 4.01
C ILE A 95 7.40 -13.50 3.05
N ARG A 96 7.65 -13.20 1.76
CA ARG A 96 8.09 -14.19 0.76
C ARG A 96 9.49 -14.74 1.05
N GLY A 97 10.35 -13.95 1.68
CA GLY A 97 11.67 -14.39 2.13
C GLY A 97 11.61 -15.36 3.31
N LEU A 98 10.47 -15.42 4.01
CA LEU A 98 10.32 -16.35 5.12
C LEU A 98 10.05 -17.77 4.61
N GLN A 99 10.86 -18.72 5.08
CA GLN A 99 10.70 -20.12 4.74
C GLN A 99 9.69 -20.79 5.67
N ILE A 100 8.79 -21.61 5.12
CA ILE A 100 7.84 -22.40 5.91
C ILE A 100 8.38 -23.83 6.04
N LEU A 101 8.77 -24.22 7.25
CA LEU A 101 9.25 -25.56 7.57
C LEU A 101 8.52 -26.08 8.80
N HIS A 102 7.88 -27.25 8.65
CA HIS A 102 7.10 -27.90 9.71
C HIS A 102 6.05 -26.98 10.37
N GLY A 103 5.38 -26.15 9.56
CA GLY A 103 4.36 -25.19 10.05
C GLY A 103 4.92 -23.99 10.80
N LYS A 104 6.25 -23.85 10.89
CA LYS A 104 6.93 -22.68 11.44
C LYS A 104 7.50 -21.82 10.31
N THR A 105 7.53 -20.52 10.55
CA THR A 105 8.01 -19.53 9.58
C THR A 105 9.37 -19.00 10.01
N TRP A 106 10.35 -19.02 9.11
CA TRP A 106 11.76 -18.83 9.44
C TRP A 106 12.38 -17.68 8.67
N LEU A 107 13.09 -16.81 9.38
CA LEU A 107 14.06 -15.86 8.85
C LEU A 107 15.46 -16.40 9.15
N GLY A 108 15.93 -17.32 8.30
CA GLY A 108 17.17 -18.06 8.56
C GLY A 108 17.04 -18.98 9.77
N SER A 109 17.86 -18.75 10.80
CA SER A 109 17.81 -19.50 12.06
C SER A 109 16.71 -19.04 13.02
N PHE A 110 16.03 -17.92 12.74
CA PHE A 110 15.02 -17.35 13.63
C PHE A 110 13.61 -17.77 13.23
N ILE A 111 12.83 -18.24 14.19
CA ILE A 111 11.39 -18.49 14.01
C ILE A 111 10.67 -17.17 14.26
N VAL A 112 9.95 -16.66 13.27
CA VAL A 112 9.27 -15.38 13.32
C VAL A 112 7.77 -15.58 13.52
N ASN A 113 7.16 -14.82 14.42
CA ASN A 113 5.72 -14.72 14.51
C ASN A 113 5.18 -13.86 13.35
N VAL A 114 4.62 -14.50 12.33
CA VAL A 114 4.10 -13.83 11.13
C VAL A 114 3.04 -12.77 11.45
N GLN A 115 2.25 -12.97 12.49
CA GLN A 115 1.19 -12.03 12.90
C GLN A 115 1.73 -10.76 13.58
N SER A 116 3.01 -10.76 13.96
CA SER A 116 3.67 -9.60 14.58
C SER A 116 4.43 -8.73 13.58
N ILE A 117 4.44 -9.10 12.30
CA ILE A 117 5.20 -8.39 11.27
C ILE A 117 4.49 -7.08 10.92
N GLY A 118 5.21 -5.98 11.05
CA GLY A 118 4.77 -4.64 10.65
C GLY A 118 5.86 -3.90 9.91
N PHE A 119 5.51 -3.13 8.88
CA PHE A 119 6.43 -2.20 8.22
C PHE A 119 5.74 -0.86 8.01
N MET A 120 6.45 0.23 8.30
CA MET A 120 5.98 1.60 8.16
C MET A 120 7.12 2.52 7.73
N ILE A 121 6.83 3.52 6.90
CA ILE A 121 7.84 4.49 6.46
C ILE A 121 8.19 5.44 7.61
N SER A 122 9.48 5.61 7.92
CA SER A 122 9.96 6.56 8.92
C SER A 122 9.88 7.99 8.40
N GLY A 123 9.22 8.87 9.15
CA GLY A 123 9.62 10.28 9.18
C GLY A 123 8.83 11.27 8.34
N GLN A 124 7.75 10.92 7.64
CA GLN A 124 6.76 11.92 7.21
C GLN A 124 5.37 11.29 7.15
N GLU A 125 4.54 11.59 8.15
CA GLU A 125 3.09 11.57 7.93
C GLU A 125 2.84 12.42 6.68
N GLY A 126 2.33 11.80 5.62
CA GLY A 126 1.92 12.57 4.47
C GLY A 126 0.83 13.54 4.93
N GLN A 127 0.88 14.78 4.47
CA GLN A 127 -0.20 15.72 4.75
C GLN A 127 -1.19 15.67 3.58
N TRP A 128 -2.48 15.58 3.88
CA TRP A 128 -3.49 15.78 2.85
C TRP A 128 -3.43 17.22 2.35
N GLY A 129 -3.25 17.37 1.04
CA GLY A 129 -3.45 18.65 0.38
C GLY A 129 -4.93 19.04 0.34
N PRO A 130 -5.23 20.24 -0.16
CA PRO A 130 -6.60 20.69 -0.31
C PRO A 130 -7.38 19.78 -1.27
N TRP A 131 -8.68 19.66 -1.00
CA TRP A 131 -9.60 19.02 -1.95
C TRP A 131 -9.69 19.85 -3.22
N SER A 132 -9.81 19.16 -4.36
CA SER A 132 -10.24 19.78 -5.60
C SER A 132 -11.68 20.26 -5.49
N GLU A 133 -12.07 21.12 -6.44
CA GLU A 133 -13.47 21.38 -6.70
C GLU A 133 -14.19 20.08 -7.08
N TRP A 134 -15.49 20.05 -6.80
CA TRP A 134 -16.35 18.94 -7.18
C TRP A 134 -16.50 18.87 -8.70
N SER A 135 -16.41 17.67 -9.25
CA SER A 135 -16.74 17.43 -10.65
C SER A 135 -18.20 17.79 -10.94
N LEU A 136 -18.49 18.09 -12.21
CA LEU A 136 -19.87 18.14 -12.69
C LEU A 136 -20.58 16.82 -12.38
N CYS A 137 -21.91 16.91 -12.26
CA CYS A 137 -22.72 15.73 -11.98
C CYS A 137 -22.65 14.74 -13.14
N ASN A 138 -22.25 13.50 -12.86
CA ASN A 138 -22.35 12.43 -13.83
C ASN A 138 -23.83 12.02 -13.97
N ALA A 139 -24.42 12.25 -15.14
CA ALA A 139 -25.84 11.99 -15.39
C ALA A 139 -26.21 10.49 -15.31
N SER A 140 -25.28 9.60 -15.65
CA SER A 140 -25.51 8.15 -15.62
C SER A 140 -25.49 7.60 -14.20
N LEU A 141 -24.57 8.09 -13.37
CA LEU A 141 -24.34 7.57 -12.02
C LEU A 141 -24.96 8.43 -10.91
N HIS A 142 -25.45 9.63 -11.23
CA HIS A 142 -25.99 10.61 -10.27
C HIS A 142 -25.01 10.93 -9.13
N ILE A 143 -23.71 10.90 -9.41
CA ILE A 143 -22.63 11.21 -8.46
C ILE A 143 -21.73 12.34 -8.96
N SER A 144 -21.14 13.05 -8.00
CA SER A 144 -20.09 14.02 -8.19
C SER A 144 -18.89 13.58 -7.33
N THR A 145 -17.69 13.75 -7.87
CA THR A 145 -16.45 13.28 -7.24
C THR A 145 -15.46 14.41 -7.08
N ARG A 146 -14.59 14.33 -6.07
CA ARG A 146 -13.44 15.23 -5.91
C ARG A 146 -12.24 14.45 -5.40
N THR A 147 -11.05 14.96 -5.67
CA THR A 147 -9.79 14.31 -5.26
C THR A 147 -8.90 15.26 -4.48
N ARG A 148 -7.92 14.73 -3.75
CA ARG A 148 -6.89 15.53 -3.07
C ARG A 148 -5.51 14.88 -3.21
N PRO A 149 -4.42 15.65 -3.33
CA PRO A 149 -3.08 15.09 -3.33
C PRO A 149 -2.63 14.69 -1.93
N CYS A 150 -1.78 13.68 -1.85
CA CYS A 150 -0.93 13.45 -0.69
C CYS A 150 0.35 14.28 -0.85
N LEU A 151 0.69 15.07 0.17
CA LEU A 151 1.84 15.97 0.18
C LEU A 151 2.90 15.49 1.16
N SER A 152 4.15 15.73 0.81
CA SER A 152 5.30 15.69 1.71
C SER A 152 5.20 16.80 2.76
N ARG A 153 5.99 16.71 3.84
CA ARG A 153 6.15 17.82 4.81
C ARG A 153 6.68 19.10 4.15
N SER A 154 7.39 18.98 3.02
CA SER A 154 7.87 20.10 2.19
C SER A 154 6.78 20.73 1.30
N GLY A 155 5.58 20.15 1.26
CA GLY A 155 4.49 20.57 0.36
C GLY A 155 4.57 19.99 -1.05
N GLU A 156 5.54 19.14 -1.33
CA GLU A 156 5.67 18.48 -2.64
C GLU A 156 4.65 17.36 -2.81
N ARG A 157 4.08 17.24 -4.02
CA ARG A 157 3.13 16.18 -4.34
C ARG A 157 3.82 14.83 -4.40
N LEU A 158 3.36 13.89 -3.59
CA LEU A 158 3.85 12.52 -3.57
C LEU A 158 3.21 11.71 -4.71
N SER A 159 3.98 10.78 -5.29
CA SER A 159 3.52 9.86 -6.33
C SER A 159 2.56 8.78 -5.80
N SER A 160 2.67 8.42 -4.51
CA SER A 160 1.79 7.48 -3.82
C SER A 160 1.05 8.16 -2.67
N VAL A 161 -0.20 7.73 -2.44
CA VAL A 161 -1.08 8.20 -1.36
C VAL A 161 -0.90 7.43 -0.04
N ASP A 162 -0.11 6.35 -0.04
CA ASP A 162 0.06 5.45 1.11
C ASP A 162 0.45 6.21 2.38
N ARG A 163 1.30 7.23 2.26
CA ARG A 163 1.78 8.04 3.39
C ARG A 163 0.68 8.84 4.08
N CYS A 164 -0.37 9.22 3.36
CA CYS A 164 -1.50 9.99 3.93
C CYS A 164 -2.65 9.10 4.41
N LEU A 165 -2.72 7.85 3.93
CA LEU A 165 -3.68 6.85 4.41
C LEU A 165 -3.33 6.34 5.82
N LEU A 166 -2.07 6.46 6.23
CA LEU A 166 -1.59 6.08 7.56
C LEU A 166 -1.94 7.09 8.66
N ILE A 167 -2.49 8.27 8.33
CA ILE A 167 -2.95 9.24 9.32
C ILE A 167 -4.19 8.68 10.04
N PRO A 168 -4.21 8.57 11.38
CA PRO A 168 -5.36 8.08 12.12
C PRO A 168 -6.65 8.86 11.78
N GLY A 169 -7.69 8.15 11.35
CA GLY A 169 -8.97 8.74 10.96
C GLY A 169 -9.00 9.41 9.58
N ALA A 170 -7.94 9.27 8.77
CA ALA A 170 -7.95 9.77 7.40
C ALA A 170 -8.96 9.05 6.51
N LYS A 171 -9.66 9.85 5.69
CA LYS A 171 -10.44 9.38 4.55
C LYS A 171 -9.52 9.17 3.34
N SER A 172 -10.01 8.48 2.31
CA SER A 172 -9.30 8.30 1.04
C SER A 172 -8.95 9.63 0.35
N ASP A 173 -8.16 9.53 -0.71
CA ASP A 173 -7.84 10.61 -1.66
C ASP A 173 -9.02 10.97 -2.58
N LEU A 174 -10.03 10.10 -2.67
CA LEU A 174 -11.27 10.29 -3.42
C LEU A 174 -12.47 10.47 -2.47
N ASP A 175 -13.33 11.43 -2.76
CA ASP A 175 -14.62 11.65 -2.08
C ASP A 175 -15.76 11.69 -3.10
N ILE A 176 -16.90 11.10 -2.75
CA ILE A 176 -18.03 10.88 -3.64
C ILE A 176 -19.31 11.36 -2.95
N ARG A 177 -20.10 12.17 -3.66
CA ARG A 177 -21.43 12.60 -3.19
C ARG A 177 -22.49 12.37 -4.25
N LYS A 178 -23.74 12.20 -3.81
CA LYS A 178 -24.90 12.20 -4.71
C LYS A 178 -25.15 13.62 -5.22
N CYS A 179 -25.53 13.73 -6.48
CA CYS A 179 -26.01 15.01 -7.00
C CYS A 179 -27.34 15.34 -6.35
N SER A 180 -27.49 16.58 -5.89
CA SER A 180 -28.82 17.07 -5.54
C SER A 180 -29.64 17.16 -6.83
N PRO A 181 -30.87 16.63 -6.88
CA PRO A 181 -31.79 16.99 -7.94
C PRO A 181 -31.98 18.50 -7.82
N SER A 182 -31.57 19.25 -8.83
CA SER A 182 -31.96 20.65 -8.93
C SER A 182 -33.48 20.67 -8.89
N VAL A 183 -34.06 21.23 -7.83
CA VAL A 183 -35.46 21.63 -7.85
C VAL A 183 -35.53 22.83 -8.79
N SER A 184 -35.62 22.53 -10.08
CA SER A 184 -36.14 23.47 -11.07
C SER A 184 -37.66 23.54 -10.86
N MET A 185 -38.08 24.47 -10.01
CA MET A 185 -39.43 25.02 -10.06
C MET A 185 -39.29 26.53 -10.09
N ALA A 186 -39.32 27.05 -11.31
CA ALA A 186 -39.71 28.42 -11.54
C ALA A 186 -41.04 28.69 -10.84
N THR A 187 -41.07 29.64 -9.93
CA THR A 187 -42.31 30.32 -9.54
C THR A 187 -41.98 31.75 -9.19
N VAL A 188 -42.11 32.64 -10.18
CA VAL A 188 -42.29 34.07 -9.96
C VAL A 188 -43.79 34.29 -9.75
N PRO A 189 -44.19 35.06 -8.72
CA PRO A 189 -44.95 36.28 -8.97
C PRO A 189 -44.47 37.44 -8.06
N GLY A 190 -44.05 38.58 -8.63
CA GLY A 190 -44.75 39.88 -8.55
C GLY A 190 -44.70 40.53 -7.14
N LEU A 191 -44.14 41.71 -6.88
CA LEU A 191 -44.33 43.01 -7.53
C LEU A 191 -43.32 44.04 -6.93
N THR A 192 -42.69 44.85 -7.82
CA THR A 192 -42.43 46.32 -7.76
C THR A 192 -41.89 46.97 -6.48
N MET A 193 -41.03 48.01 -6.45
CA MET A 193 -40.46 48.95 -7.42
C MET A 193 -39.39 49.74 -6.64
N SER A 194 -38.24 50.07 -7.24
CA SER A 194 -37.60 51.38 -7.10
C SER A 194 -36.54 51.59 -8.18
N LYS A 195 -36.76 52.66 -8.95
CA LYS A 195 -35.94 53.24 -10.02
C LYS A 195 -34.59 53.76 -9.52
N ALA A 196 -33.55 53.59 -10.33
CA ALA A 196 -32.71 54.66 -10.92
C ALA A 196 -31.58 53.96 -11.72
N LEU A 197 -31.72 53.84 -13.05
CA LEU A 197 -31.17 54.74 -14.09
C LEU A 197 -29.62 54.71 -14.18
N GLU A 198 -29.13 53.85 -15.10
CA GLU A 198 -28.19 54.15 -16.21
C GLU A 198 -27.16 55.27 -16.00
N THR A 199 -25.86 55.15 -16.28
CA THR A 199 -25.19 54.48 -17.43
C THR A 199 -23.65 54.58 -17.26
N SER A 200 -22.94 53.66 -17.94
CA SER A 200 -21.83 53.94 -18.86
C SER A 200 -20.44 53.35 -18.54
N SER A 201 -19.93 52.61 -19.54
CA SER A 201 -18.54 52.47 -19.98
C SER A 201 -17.63 51.55 -19.15
N LYS A 202 -16.86 50.58 -19.67
CA LYS A 202 -16.34 50.14 -20.98
C LYS A 202 -15.95 48.66 -20.74
N GLY A 203 -16.15 47.65 -21.60
CA GLY A 203 -15.78 47.57 -23.01
C GLY A 203 -14.28 47.24 -23.16
N ILE A 204 -13.89 45.95 -23.15
CA ILE A 204 -12.86 45.35 -24.03
C ILE A 204 -13.19 43.86 -24.23
N ASP A 205 -13.35 43.50 -25.50
CA ASP A 205 -13.45 42.17 -26.10
C ASP A 205 -12.08 41.80 -26.70
N TYR A 206 -11.69 40.54 -26.62
CA TYR A 206 -10.88 39.85 -27.64
C TYR A 206 -11.10 38.32 -27.51
N SER A 207 -11.89 37.78 -28.42
CA SER A 207 -11.85 36.37 -28.82
C SER A 207 -10.53 36.01 -29.51
N ALA A 208 -10.01 34.81 -29.25
CA ALA A 208 -9.49 33.93 -30.30
C ALA A 208 -9.33 32.48 -29.81
N ASP A 209 -9.83 31.60 -30.65
CA ASP A 209 -9.86 30.14 -30.65
C ASP A 209 -8.56 29.40 -30.31
N ILE A 210 -8.69 28.26 -29.60
CA ILE A 210 -7.87 27.07 -29.88
C ILE A 210 -8.77 25.82 -29.82
N ALA A 211 -8.85 25.14 -30.96
CA ALA A 211 -9.52 23.87 -31.19
C ALA A 211 -8.92 22.74 -30.35
N VAL A 212 -9.76 21.85 -29.81
CA VAL A 212 -9.36 20.55 -29.25
C VAL A 212 -9.76 19.45 -30.23
N PRO A 213 -8.85 18.55 -30.65
CA PRO A 213 -9.20 17.40 -31.48
C PRO A 213 -10.02 16.38 -30.68
N GLY A 214 -11.02 15.81 -31.34
CA GLY A 214 -11.86 14.75 -30.80
C GLY A 214 -11.19 13.38 -30.72
N ASP A 215 -11.89 12.50 -29.98
CA ASP A 215 -12.04 11.07 -30.21
C ASP A 215 -10.80 10.21 -30.48
N VAL A 216 -10.12 9.78 -29.41
CA VAL A 216 -9.40 8.50 -29.37
C VAL A 216 -9.35 7.94 -27.93
N MET A 217 -10.50 7.67 -27.29
CA MET A 217 -10.50 6.96 -25.99
C MET A 217 -11.80 6.20 -25.69
N SER A 218 -12.48 5.70 -26.73
CA SER A 218 -13.68 4.88 -26.58
C SER A 218 -13.51 3.46 -27.12
N ASP A 219 -12.53 3.23 -28.00
CA ASP A 219 -12.32 1.92 -28.62
C ASP A 219 -11.36 0.99 -27.86
N LEU A 220 -10.52 1.52 -26.95
CA LEU A 220 -9.58 0.67 -26.17
C LEU A 220 -10.22 0.00 -24.95
N LEU A 221 -11.34 0.52 -24.44
CA LEU A 221 -12.04 -0.08 -23.29
C LEU A 221 -12.97 -1.23 -23.69
N GLY A 222 -13.40 -1.29 -24.96
CA GLY A 222 -14.28 -2.35 -25.46
C GLY A 222 -13.54 -3.66 -25.79
N GLN A 223 -12.28 -3.58 -26.23
CA GLN A 223 -11.53 -4.77 -26.68
C GLN A 223 -10.90 -5.56 -25.52
N THR A 224 -10.68 -4.95 -24.37
CA THR A 224 -10.06 -5.62 -23.21
C THR A 224 -11.05 -6.44 -22.38
N GLN A 225 -12.35 -6.13 -22.43
CA GLN A 225 -13.37 -6.89 -21.70
C GLN A 225 -13.75 -8.22 -22.35
N GLU A 226 -13.74 -8.34 -23.68
CA GLU A 226 -14.08 -9.62 -24.35
C GLU A 226 -12.95 -10.67 -24.27
N ALA A 227 -11.69 -10.25 -24.17
CA ALA A 227 -10.55 -11.16 -24.05
C ALA A 227 -10.55 -11.91 -22.70
N ILE A 228 -10.87 -11.20 -21.61
CA ILE A 228 -10.85 -11.75 -20.24
C ILE A 228 -12.00 -12.75 -20.02
N VAL A 229 -13.17 -12.53 -20.64
CA VAL A 229 -14.31 -13.45 -20.51
C VAL A 229 -14.07 -14.77 -21.26
N LYS A 230 -13.23 -14.76 -22.31
CA LYS A 230 -12.91 -15.97 -23.08
C LYS A 230 -11.93 -16.89 -22.35
N GLU A 231 -10.95 -16.31 -21.66
CA GLU A 231 -9.91 -17.06 -20.93
C GLU A 231 -10.48 -17.78 -19.68
N ILE A 232 -11.43 -17.16 -18.98
CA ILE A 232 -12.08 -17.77 -17.80
C ILE A 232 -12.99 -18.95 -18.18
N LYS A 233 -13.48 -19.01 -19.44
CA LYS A 233 -14.43 -20.03 -19.88
C LYS A 233 -13.75 -21.34 -20.31
N ASP A 234 -12.47 -21.29 -20.67
CA ASP A 234 -11.70 -22.45 -21.11
C ASP A 234 -11.08 -23.22 -19.91
N ASP A 235 -10.77 -22.54 -18.80
CA ASP A 235 -10.22 -23.17 -17.59
C ASP A 235 -11.23 -24.00 -16.79
N ILE A 236 -12.53 -23.68 -16.87
CA ILE A 236 -13.58 -24.44 -16.15
C ILE A 236 -13.85 -25.80 -16.83
N LYS A 237 -13.34 -26.03 -18.05
CA LYS A 237 -13.65 -27.23 -18.85
C LYS A 237 -12.57 -28.32 -18.78
N SER A 238 -11.44 -28.12 -18.10
CA SER A 238 -10.25 -28.99 -18.22
C SER A 238 -9.87 -29.84 -17.00
N SER A 239 -10.57 -29.80 -15.87
CA SER A 239 -10.24 -30.68 -14.72
C SER A 239 -11.08 -31.96 -14.71
N PRO A 240 -10.48 -33.16 -14.87
CA PRO A 240 -11.14 -34.43 -14.61
C PRO A 240 -11.09 -34.78 -13.12
N VAL A 241 -12.18 -35.38 -12.66
CA VAL A 241 -12.34 -36.03 -11.35
C VAL A 241 -11.55 -37.33 -11.35
N GLU A 242 -10.65 -37.50 -10.38
CA GLU A 242 -10.09 -38.82 -10.02
C GLU A 242 -10.52 -39.18 -8.60
N SER A 243 -11.30 -40.25 -8.54
CA SER A 243 -11.82 -40.92 -7.35
C SER A 243 -10.98 -42.16 -7.08
N GLU A 244 -10.36 -42.25 -5.89
CA GLU A 244 -9.80 -43.51 -5.38
C GLU A 244 -10.46 -43.91 -4.05
N ASP A 245 -11.20 -45.01 -4.13
CA ASP A 245 -11.63 -45.87 -3.04
C ASP A 245 -10.42 -46.57 -2.38
N LEU A 246 -10.40 -46.69 -1.05
CA LEU A 246 -9.87 -47.89 -0.34
C LEU A 246 -10.20 -47.90 1.16
N ASN A 247 -11.38 -48.46 1.44
CA ASN A 247 -11.72 -49.50 2.40
C ASN A 247 -10.81 -49.80 3.63
N GLN A 248 -11.42 -49.63 4.81
CA GLN A 248 -11.43 -50.45 6.04
C GLN A 248 -10.33 -51.49 6.32
N SER A 249 -9.71 -51.41 7.52
CA SER A 249 -9.56 -52.54 8.46
C SER A 249 -9.09 -52.08 9.86
N GLY A 250 -9.67 -52.69 10.91
CA GLY A 250 -9.66 -52.23 12.31
C GLY A 250 -8.44 -52.61 13.18
N PRO A 251 -8.54 -52.37 14.51
CA PRO A 251 -7.41 -52.39 15.43
C PRO A 251 -7.06 -53.80 15.93
N ARG A 252 -5.76 -54.15 15.92
CA ARG A 252 -5.25 -55.41 16.49
C ARG A 252 -4.59 -55.17 17.83
N VAL A 253 -5.30 -55.56 18.89
CA VAL A 253 -4.80 -55.76 20.25
C VAL A 253 -3.69 -56.82 20.24
N ARG A 254 -2.54 -56.56 20.87
CA ARG A 254 -1.62 -57.62 21.30
C ARG A 254 -1.13 -57.35 22.73
N LYS A 255 -1.51 -58.29 23.60
CA LYS A 255 -1.05 -58.44 24.99
C LYS A 255 0.42 -58.88 25.05
N GLU A 256 1.06 -58.44 26.14
CA GLU A 256 2.04 -59.12 27.02
C GLU A 256 3.09 -60.06 26.43
N ARG A 257 4.36 -59.82 26.79
CA ARG A 257 5.11 -60.76 27.64
C ARG A 257 6.34 -60.14 28.28
N THR A 258 6.34 -60.24 29.61
CA THR A 258 7.47 -60.32 30.54
C THR A 258 8.48 -61.39 30.14
N ASN A 259 9.76 -61.04 30.08
CA ASN A 259 10.86 -61.53 30.94
C ASN A 259 12.16 -60.84 30.53
#